data_AF-A0A9E3JNL7-F1
#
_entry.id   AF-A0A9E3JNL7-F1
#
_cell.length_a   1.000
_cell.length_b   1.000
_cell.length_c   1.000
_cell.angle_alpha   90.00
_cell.angle_beta   90.00
_cell.angle_gamma   90.00
#
_symmetry.space_group_name_H-M   'P 1'
#
loop_
_entity.id
_entity.type
_entity.pdbx_description
1 polymer ?
#
loop_
_entity_poly.entity_id
_entity_poly.type
_entity_poly.pdbx_seq_one_letter_code
_entity_poly.pdbx_strand_id
1 'polypeptide(L)' 'MISEAAECDDALLQGLVHEAASHHLLQGHPDLQSCDFYLCGPPAMLSATRHMLAELEVPESHVAFDDFKI' A
#
# COMPACT_ATOMS: atom_id res chain seq x y z
N MET A 1 28.57 9.13 13.57
CA MET A 1 29.03 7.87 12.96
C MET A 1 27.83 7.33 12.22
N ILE A 2 27.92 7.41 10.89
CA ILE A 2 26.97 7.04 9.82
C ILE A 2 25.48 7.41 10.01
N SER A 3 25.12 8.57 9.46
CA SER A 3 23.82 8.77 8.84
C SER A 3 23.71 7.78 7.68
N GLU A 4 22.90 6.73 7.82
CA GLU A 4 22.44 5.99 6.65
C GLU A 4 21.44 6.90 5.94
N ALA A 5 21.89 7.45 4.83
CA ALA A 5 21.03 8.05 3.84
C ALA A 5 19.99 7.00 3.47
N ALA A 6 18.72 7.25 3.83
CA ALA A 6 17.62 6.65 3.09
C ALA A 6 17.89 7.02 1.63
N GLU A 7 18.28 6.03 0.85
CA GLU A 7 18.43 6.15 -0.60
C GLU A 7 17.05 6.53 -1.13
N CYS A 8 16.82 7.84 -1.21
CA CYS A 8 15.72 8.45 -1.93
C CYS A 8 16.06 8.26 -3.41
N ASP A 9 15.98 7.01 -3.87
CA ASP A 9 15.95 6.72 -5.28
C ASP A 9 14.65 7.32 -5.79
N ASP A 10 14.77 8.52 -6.33
CA ASP A 10 13.76 9.31 -7.02
C ASP A 10 13.34 8.62 -8.34
N ALA A 11 13.22 7.29 -8.34
CA ALA A 11 12.38 6.59 -9.28
C ALA A 11 10.94 6.89 -8.86
N LEU A 12 10.48 8.11 -9.19
CA LEU A 12 9.10 8.56 -9.05
C LEU A 12 8.19 7.40 -9.45
N LEU A 13 7.55 6.77 -8.47
CA LEU A 13 6.48 5.80 -8.71
C LEU A 13 5.33 6.58 -9.32
N GLN A 14 5.36 6.71 -10.65
CA GLN A 14 4.36 7.42 -11.44
C GLN A 14 3.22 6.45 -11.72
N GLY A 15 2.03 6.75 -11.20
CA GLY A 15 0.85 5.90 -11.39
C GLY A 15 -0.13 6.02 -10.22
N LEU A 16 -1.17 5.20 -10.23
CA LEU A 16 -2.08 5.12 -9.09
C LEU A 16 -1.38 4.38 -7.94
N VAL A 17 -1.61 4.83 -6.70
CA VAL A 17 -0.91 4.29 -5.51
C VAL A 17 -1.05 2.78 -5.38
N HIS A 18 -2.21 2.22 -5.75
CA HIS A 18 -2.44 0.78 -5.74
C HIS A 18 -1.59 0.04 -6.79
N GLU A 19 -1.40 0.59 -7.99
CA GLU A 19 -0.57 -0.03 -9.04
C GLU A 19 0.90 -0.05 -8.62
N ALA A 20 1.39 1.08 -8.10
CA ALA A 20 2.75 1.21 -7.58
C ALA A 20 3.02 0.24 -6.43
N ALA A 21 2.10 0.16 -5.46
CA ALA A 21 2.22 -0.75 -4.32
C ALA A 21 2.21 -2.21 -4.77
N SER A 22 1.26 -2.60 -5.63
CA SER A 22 1.18 -3.98 -6.14
C SER A 22 2.48 -4.42 -6.80
N HIS A 23 2.98 -3.60 -7.74
CA HIS A 23 4.11 -3.96 -8.60
C HIS A 23 5.46 -3.95 -7.87
N HIS A 24 5.68 -2.99 -6.96
CA HIS A 24 6.98 -2.82 -6.32
C HIS A 24 7.10 -3.41 -4.92
N LEU A 25 5.98 -3.57 -4.20
CA LEU A 25 6.00 -4.00 -2.80
C LEU A 25 5.32 -5.35 -2.60
N LEU A 26 4.16 -5.56 -3.23
CA LEU A 26 3.32 -6.71 -2.89
C LEU A 26 3.70 -7.97 -3.67
N GLN A 27 3.98 -7.87 -4.98
CA GLN A 27 4.32 -9.04 -5.81
C GLN A 27 5.53 -9.85 -5.34
N GLY A 28 6.47 -9.25 -4.59
CA GLY A 28 7.65 -9.92 -4.06
C GLY A 28 7.53 -10.41 -2.61
N HIS A 29 6.42 -10.12 -1.93
CA HIS A 29 6.32 -10.36 -0.48
C HIS A 29 5.69 -11.74 -0.18
N PRO A 30 6.43 -12.68 0.42
CA PRO A 30 5.98 -14.07 0.58
C PRO A 30 4.81 -14.25 1.58
N ASP A 31 4.52 -13.25 2.42
CA ASP A 31 3.54 -13.35 3.51
C ASP A 31 2.59 -12.15 3.58
N LEU A 32 2.06 -11.71 2.43
CA LEU A 32 1.12 -10.58 2.36
C LEU A 32 -0.13 -10.73 3.23
N GLN A 33 -0.62 -11.96 3.38
CA GLN A 33 -1.85 -12.25 4.13
C GLN A 33 -1.68 -11.99 5.65
N SER A 34 -0.44 -11.98 6.14
CA SER A 34 -0.13 -11.69 7.54
C SER A 34 0.23 -10.22 7.80
N CYS A 35 0.25 -9.38 6.76
CA CYS A 35 0.56 -7.96 6.89
C CYS A 35 -0.69 -7.14 7.22
N ASP A 36 -0.54 -6.16 8.12
CA ASP A 36 -1.57 -5.17 8.41
C ASP A 36 -1.43 -3.96 7.46
N PHE A 37 -2.52 -3.64 6.77
CA PHE A 37 -2.60 -2.53 5.82
C PHE A 37 -3.39 -1.38 6.42
N TYR A 38 -2.73 -0.23 6.58
CA TYR A 38 -3.35 1.01 7.06
C TYR A 38 -3.48 2.00 5.91
N LEU A 39 -4.72 2.31 5.52
CA LEU A 39 -5.04 3.14 4.37
C LEU A 39 -5.66 4.47 4.83
N CYS A 40 -5.21 5.59 4.28
CA CYS A 40 -5.80 6.91 4.53
C CYS A 40 -5.80 7.69 3.23
N GLY A 41 -6.93 8.30 2.86
CA GLY A 41 -7.00 9.14 1.67
C GLY A 41 -8.41 9.28 1.11
N PRO A 42 -8.54 9.80 -0.13
CA PRO A 42 -9.84 10.03 -0.75
C PRO A 42 -10.57 8.70 -1.00
N PRO A 43 -11.91 8.69 -0.97
CA PRO A 43 -12.72 7.47 -1.02
C PRO A 43 -12.45 6.62 -2.28
N ALA A 44 -12.14 7.27 -3.42
CA ALA A 44 -11.77 6.58 -4.65
C ALA A 44 -10.45 5.80 -4.54
N MET A 45 -9.45 6.35 -3.84
CA MET A 45 -8.16 5.69 -3.62
C MET A 45 -8.30 4.51 -2.65
N LEU A 46 -9.06 4.71 -1.56
CA LEU A 46 -9.34 3.64 -0.60
C LEU A 46 -10.03 2.46 -1.27
N SER A 47 -11.07 2.73 -2.08
CA SER A 47 -11.80 1.67 -2.78
C SER A 47 -10.92 0.90 -3.76
N ALA A 48 -10.09 1.59 -4.56
CA ALA A 48 -9.19 0.93 -5.51
C ALA A 48 -8.13 0.08 -4.81
N THR A 49 -7.55 0.60 -3.72
CA THR A 49 -6.50 -0.12 -2.97
C THR A 49 -7.08 -1.32 -2.22
N ARG A 50 -8.28 -1.21 -1.64
CA ARG A 50 -8.97 -2.35 -1.01
C ARG A 50 -9.30 -3.45 -2.00
N HIS A 51 -9.75 -3.09 -3.21
CA HIS A 51 -10.03 -4.07 -4.25
C HIS A 51 -8.77 -4.82 -4.66
N MET A 52 -7.64 -4.11 -4.83
CA MET A 52 -6.35 -4.74 -5.10
C MET A 52 -5.91 -5.68 -3.97
N LEU A 53 -6.05 -5.29 -2.70
CA LEU A 53 -5.71 -6.16 -1.55
C LEU A 53 -6.60 -7.42 -1.51
N ALA A 54 -7.88 -7.29 -1.86
CA ALA A 54 -8.79 -8.43 -1.96
C ALA A 54 -8.38 -9.41 -3.06
N GLU A 55 -7.93 -8.92 -4.23
CA GLU A 55 -7.40 -9.75 -5.32
C GLU A 55 -6.09 -10.47 -4.93
N LEU A 56 -5.34 -9.91 -3.99
CA LEU A 56 -4.13 -10.50 -3.41
C LEU A 56 -4.43 -11.44 -2.21
N GLU A 57 -5.70 -11.79 -2.00
CA GLU A 57 -6.18 -12.67 -0.92
C GLU A 57 -5.86 -12.14 0.49
N VAL A 58 -5.68 -10.82 0.64
CA VAL A 58 -5.48 -10.20 1.95
C VAL A 58 -6.83 -10.11 2.66
N PRO A 59 -6.95 -10.62 3.89
CA PRO A 59 -8.21 -10.58 4.63
C PRO A 59 -8.56 -9.15 5.03
N GLU A 60 -9.84 -8.77 4.89
CA GLU A 60 -10.31 -7.43 5.26
C GLU A 60 -10.06 -7.09 6.75
N SER A 61 -9.92 -8.10 7.62
CA SER A 61 -9.58 -7.92 9.03
C SER A 61 -8.20 -7.29 9.25
N HIS A 62 -7.29 -7.43 8.29
CA HIS A 62 -5.96 -6.80 8.31
C HIS A 62 -5.94 -5.46 7.58
N VAL A 63 -7.08 -5.02 7.03
CA VAL A 63 -7.17 -3.76 6.28
C VAL A 63 -7.93 -2.73 7.10
N ALA A 64 -7.18 -1.89 7.81
CA ALA A 64 -7.71 -0.72 8.49
C ALA A 64 -7.66 0.48 7.54
N PHE A 65 -8.76 1.25 7.46
CA PHE A 65 -8.79 2.48 6.68
C PHE A 65 -9.39 3.61 7.51
N ASP A 66 -8.81 4.81 7.37
CA ASP A 66 -9.31 6.03 7.97
C ASP A 66 -9.84 6.95 6.86
N ASP A 67 -11.12 7.31 6.99
CA ASP A 67 -11.80 8.24 6.10
C ASP A 67 -11.85 9.59 6.84
N PHE A 68 -10.88 10.46 6.56
CA PHE A 68 -10.82 11.84 7.06
C PHE A 68 -11.98 12.67 6.45
N LYS A 69 -13.23 12.33 6.81
CA LYS A 69 -14.37 13.21 6.63
C LYS A 69 -14.33 14.27 7.72
N ILE A 70 -13.85 15.45 7.36
CA ILE A 70 -14.25 16.71 8.01
C ILE A 70 -15.64 17.14 7.52
#